data_AF-A0A2D7BZH9-F1
#
_entry.id   AF-A0A2D7BZH9-F1
#
_cell.length_a   1.000
_cell.length_b   1.000
_cell.length_c   1.000
_cell.angle_alpha   90.00
_cell.angle_beta   90.00
_cell.angle_gamma   90.00
#
_symmetry.space_group_name_H-M   'P 1'
#
loop_
_entity.id
_entity.type
_entity.pdbx_description
1 polymer ?
#
loop_
_entity_poly.entity_id
_entity_poly.type
_entity_poly.pdbx_seq_one_letter_code
_entity_poly.pdbx_strand_id
1 'polypeptide(L)'
;MRDIDIDKISEGIDYELVPANADNEQAWDVRILTGDFVESVIRYGNVSFDGAEKCLKFNFRIMSSPDPELSTDFVPLQEHAADILEDILERSYAQGTLTTAEMDDTYGDKFRTNDSAESTD
;
A
#
# COMPACT_ATOMS: atom_id res chain seq x y z
N MET A 1 0.59 16.00 -18.47
CA MET A 1 1.40 14.78 -18.64
C MET A 1 1.47 14.18 -17.25
N ARG A 2 1.02 12.94 -17.03
CA ARG A 2 1.24 12.30 -15.71
C ARG A 2 2.68 11.83 -15.75
N ASP A 3 3.53 12.41 -14.92
CA ASP A 3 4.89 11.94 -14.70
C ASP A 3 4.80 10.49 -14.25
N ILE A 4 5.38 9.59 -15.04
CA ILE A 4 5.51 8.18 -14.68
C ILE A 4 6.86 8.11 -13.98
N ASP A 5 6.84 7.99 -12.65
CA ASP A 5 8.04 7.75 -11.86
C ASP A 5 8.57 6.35 -12.17
N ILE A 6 9.51 6.26 -13.11
CA ILE A 6 10.11 5.01 -13.59
C ILE A 6 10.98 4.32 -12.51
N ASP A 7 11.31 5.05 -11.45
CA ASP A 7 12.06 4.56 -10.29
C ASP A 7 11.14 3.99 -9.19
N LYS A 8 9.82 4.25 -9.29
CA LYS A 8 8.85 3.84 -8.27
C LYS A 8 8.33 2.44 -8.57
N ILE A 9 8.32 1.60 -7.54
CA ILE A 9 7.75 0.25 -7.60
C ILE A 9 6.26 0.31 -7.97
N SER A 10 5.86 -0.53 -8.94
CA SER A 10 4.50 -0.54 -9.49
C SER A 10 3.88 -1.94 -9.56
N GLU A 11 2.60 -2.05 -9.18
CA GLU A 11 1.85 -3.31 -9.33
C GLU A 11 1.69 -3.71 -10.80
N GLY A 12 1.91 -4.99 -11.09
CA GLY A 12 1.87 -5.59 -12.42
C GLY A 12 3.19 -5.46 -13.20
N ILE A 13 4.16 -4.72 -12.66
CA ILE A 13 5.50 -4.57 -13.22
C ILE A 13 6.52 -5.17 -12.25
N ASP A 14 6.60 -4.62 -11.04
CA ASP A 14 7.61 -4.98 -10.03
C ASP A 14 7.07 -5.98 -9.00
N TYR A 15 5.77 -5.91 -8.71
CA TYR A 15 5.10 -6.83 -7.79
C TYR A 15 3.68 -7.14 -8.25
N GLU A 16 3.09 -8.23 -7.77
CA GLU A 16 1.66 -8.52 -7.90
C GLU A 16 1.03 -8.88 -6.55
N LEU A 17 -0.17 -8.37 -6.28
CA LEU A 17 -1.00 -8.81 -5.16
C LEU A 17 -1.61 -10.17 -5.49
N VAL A 18 -1.32 -11.15 -4.65
CA VAL A 18 -1.84 -12.51 -4.74
C VAL A 18 -2.95 -12.65 -3.68
N PRO A 19 -4.11 -13.23 -4.01
CA PRO A 19 -5.12 -13.53 -3.01
C PRO A 19 -4.53 -14.50 -1.98
N ALA A 20 -4.40 -14.04 -0.75
CA ALA A 20 -3.86 -14.87 0.31
C ALA A 20 -4.83 -16.03 0.57
N ASN A 21 -4.37 -17.25 0.32
CA ASN A 21 -5.14 -18.47 0.57
C ASN A 21 -5.13 -18.83 2.07
N ALA A 22 -5.33 -17.84 2.93
CA ALA A 22 -5.28 -17.92 4.38
C ALA A 22 -6.68 -17.70 4.98
N ASP A 23 -6.97 -18.38 6.08
CA ASP A 23 -8.21 -18.22 6.89
C ASP A 23 -8.41 -16.78 7.43
N ASN A 24 -7.41 -15.90 7.26
CA ASN A 24 -7.43 -14.53 7.73
C ASN A 24 -7.60 -13.60 6.52
N GLU A 25 -8.77 -12.95 6.43
CA GLU A 25 -9.15 -12.02 5.36
C GLU A 25 -8.26 -10.76 5.28
N GLN A 26 -7.36 -10.56 6.24
CA GLN A 26 -6.48 -9.38 6.34
C GLN A 26 -5.02 -9.67 5.97
N ALA A 27 -4.70 -10.86 5.45
CA ALA A 27 -3.35 -11.15 4.96
C ALA A 27 -3.20 -10.73 3.50
N TRP A 28 -2.13 -10.00 3.18
CA TRP A 28 -1.78 -9.66 1.80
C TRP A 28 -0.57 -10.45 1.35
N ASP A 29 -0.75 -11.29 0.34
CA ASP A 29 0.36 -11.97 -0.32
C ASP A 29 0.82 -11.10 -1.48
N VAL A 30 2.13 -10.89 -1.55
CA VAL A 30 2.75 -10.15 -2.63
C VAL A 30 3.83 -11.00 -3.23
N ARG A 31 3.76 -11.17 -4.56
CA ARG A 31 4.80 -11.80 -5.34
C ARG A 31 5.64 -10.74 -6.02
N ILE A 32 6.96 -10.86 -5.87
CA ILE A 32 7.94 -9.97 -6.48
C ILE A 32 8.23 -10.47 -7.91
N LEU A 33 8.22 -9.57 -8.88
CA LEU A 33 8.34 -9.86 -10.31
C LEU A 33 9.67 -9.39 -10.91
N THR A 34 10.36 -8.44 -10.26
CA THR A 34 11.61 -7.86 -10.72
C THR A 34 12.63 -7.74 -9.58
N GLY A 35 13.90 -7.47 -9.92
CA GLY A 35 14.96 -7.25 -8.94
C GLY A 35 15.61 -8.52 -8.40
N ASP A 36 16.27 -8.38 -7.25
CA ASP A 36 17.09 -9.42 -6.61
C ASP A 36 16.24 -10.53 -5.95
N PHE A 37 14.99 -10.20 -5.61
CA PHE A 37 14.05 -11.08 -4.91
C PHE A 37 12.97 -11.65 -5.84
N VAL A 38 13.23 -11.69 -7.14
CA VAL A 38 12.28 -12.13 -8.16
C VAL A 38 11.72 -13.53 -7.86
N GLU A 39 10.42 -13.69 -8.14
CA GLU A 39 9.62 -14.88 -7.84
C GLU A 39 9.46 -15.22 -6.35
N SER A 40 9.94 -14.37 -5.45
CA SER A 40 9.67 -14.53 -4.02
C SER A 40 8.26 -14.06 -3.69
N VAL A 41 7.58 -14.83 -2.86
CA VAL A 41 6.26 -14.51 -2.32
C VAL A 41 6.41 -14.18 -0.84
N ILE A 42 6.13 -12.92 -0.50
CA ILE A 42 6.07 -12.45 0.87
C ILE A 42 4.60 -12.26 1.29
N ARG A 43 4.31 -12.46 2.57
CA ARG A 43 2.99 -12.21 3.14
C ARG A 43 3.10 -11.17 4.22
N TYR A 44 2.40 -10.06 4.05
CA TYR A 44 2.22 -9.06 5.09
C TYR A 44 1.19 -9.56 6.12
N GLY A 45 1.54 -9.38 7.38
CA GLY A 45 0.66 -9.64 8.52
C GLY A 45 0.11 -8.33 9.07
N ASN A 46 0.41 -8.04 10.33
CA ASN A 46 -0.04 -6.82 10.97
C ASN A 46 0.73 -5.60 10.40
N VAL A 47 0.00 -4.65 9.83
CA VAL A 47 0.50 -3.35 9.38
C VAL A 47 -0.14 -2.25 10.23
N SER A 48 0.68 -1.39 10.80
CA SER A 48 0.26 -0.27 11.64
C SER A 48 1.06 0.98 11.28
N PHE A 49 0.38 2.12 11.18
CA PHE A 49 1.04 3.41 10.99
C PHE A 49 1.27 4.11 12.34
N ASP A 50 2.53 4.44 12.64
CA ASP A 50 2.89 5.17 13.85
C ASP A 50 2.86 6.68 13.58
N GLY A 51 1.74 7.34 13.92
CA GLY A 51 1.54 8.77 13.66
C GLY A 51 2.52 9.70 14.40
N ALA A 52 3.14 9.23 15.48
CA ALA A 52 4.13 9.99 16.25
C ALA A 52 5.50 10.02 15.56
N GLU A 53 5.97 8.86 15.08
CA GLU A 53 7.26 8.73 14.38
C GLU A 53 7.13 8.98 12.88
N LYS A 54 5.89 9.03 12.35
CA LYS A 54 5.56 9.03 10.92
C LYS A 54 6.22 7.86 10.18
N CYS A 55 6.29 6.71 10.86
CA CYS A 55 6.89 5.49 10.35
C CYS A 55 5.84 4.39 10.24
N LEU A 56 5.95 3.57 9.19
CA LEU A 56 5.11 2.40 9.01
C LEU A 56 5.75 1.20 9.73
N LYS A 57 5.00 0.58 10.65
CA LYS A 57 5.42 -0.66 11.33
C LYS A 57 4.64 -1.82 10.75
N PHE A 58 5.36 -2.73 10.11
CA PHE A 58 4.77 -3.93 9.52
C PHE A 58 5.58 -5.17 9.85
N ASN A 59 4.93 -6.32 9.78
CA ASN A 59 5.59 -7.62 9.84
C ASN A 59 5.26 -8.39 8.56
N PHE A 60 6.25 -9.09 8.03
CA PHE A 60 6.08 -9.93 6.86
C PHE A 60 6.79 -11.27 7.06
N ARG A 61 6.38 -12.27 6.28
CA ARG A 61 7.03 -13.59 6.23
C ARG A 61 7.25 -14.00 4.79
N ILE A 62 8.32 -14.75 4.54
CA ILE A 62 8.56 -15.36 3.23
C ILE A 62 7.74 -16.64 3.15
N MET A 63 6.80 -16.70 2.21
CA MET A 63 5.96 -17.87 1.96
C MET A 63 6.63 -18.83 0.97
N SER A 64 7.30 -18.27 -0.03
CA SER A 64 8.06 -19.01 -1.04
C SER A 64 9.17 -18.13 -1.57
N SER A 65 10.32 -18.72 -1.87
CA SER A 65 11.45 -18.04 -2.48
C SER A 65 12.24 -19.06 -3.30
N PRO A 66 12.72 -18.70 -4.50
CA PRO A 66 13.70 -19.52 -5.21
C PRO A 66 15.08 -19.48 -4.54
N ASP A 67 15.37 -18.43 -3.77
CA ASP A 67 16.60 -18.29 -3.02
C ASP A 67 16.46 -18.89 -1.60
N PRO A 68 17.26 -19.92 -1.25
CA PRO A 68 17.18 -20.60 0.03
C PRO A 68 17.92 -19.88 1.16
N GLU A 69 18.76 -18.90 0.85
CA GLU A 69 19.47 -18.09 1.86
C GLU A 69 18.66 -16.87 2.27
N LEU A 70 17.65 -16.49 1.49
CA LEU A 70 16.75 -15.38 1.76
C LEU A 70 16.05 -15.53 3.11
N SER A 71 16.23 -14.51 3.95
CA SER A 71 15.60 -14.38 5.27
C SER A 71 14.88 -13.04 5.42
N THR A 72 13.93 -13.00 6.34
CA THR A 72 13.25 -11.75 6.74
C THR A 72 14.20 -10.75 7.43
N ASP A 73 15.37 -11.19 7.88
CA ASP A 73 16.39 -10.34 8.51
C ASP A 73 17.26 -9.56 7.51
N PHE A 74 17.15 -9.86 6.22
CA PHE A 74 17.91 -9.12 5.20
C PHE A 74 17.34 -7.71 5.08
N VAL A 75 18.13 -6.73 5.51
CA VAL A 75 17.85 -5.30 5.35
C VAL A 75 17.37 -4.94 3.93
N PRO A 76 18.02 -5.37 2.83
CA PRO A 76 17.53 -5.01 1.50
C PRO A 76 16.14 -5.60 1.18
N LEU A 77 15.80 -6.76 1.71
CA LEU A 77 14.45 -7.33 1.58
C LEU A 77 13.44 -6.52 2.39
N GLN A 78 13.81 -6.10 3.60
CA GLN A 78 12.95 -5.26 4.46
C GLN A 78 12.66 -3.90 3.80
N GLU A 79 13.67 -3.27 3.22
CA GLU A 79 13.52 -2.00 2.48
C GLU A 79 12.64 -2.20 1.26
N HIS A 80 12.88 -3.25 0.47
CA HIS A 80 12.06 -3.54 -0.70
C HIS A 80 10.61 -3.86 -0.34
N ALA A 81 10.39 -4.61 0.75
CA ALA A 81 9.05 -4.87 1.27
C ALA A 81 8.37 -3.61 1.82
N ALA A 82 9.12 -2.65 2.36
CA ALA A 82 8.57 -1.37 2.80
C ALA A 82 8.08 -0.53 1.62
N ASP A 83 8.88 -0.46 0.55
CA ASP A 83 8.58 0.31 -0.66
C ASP A 83 7.32 -0.21 -1.37
N ILE A 84 7.21 -1.54 -1.54
CA ILE A 84 6.01 -2.18 -2.07
C ILE A 84 4.78 -1.88 -1.20
N LEU A 85 4.92 -1.95 0.13
CA LEU A 85 3.79 -1.71 1.04
C LEU A 85 3.34 -0.25 1.01
N GLU A 86 4.26 0.70 0.87
CA GLU A 86 3.95 2.11 0.70
C GLU A 86 3.10 2.34 -0.55
N ASP A 87 3.48 1.76 -1.70
CA ASP A 87 2.70 1.88 -2.94
C ASP A 87 1.30 1.26 -2.79
N ILE A 88 1.19 0.09 -2.15
CA ILE A 88 -0.10 -0.56 -1.87
C ILE A 88 -1.00 0.36 -1.03
N LEU A 89 -0.46 0.96 0.03
CA LEU A 89 -1.21 1.85 0.93
C LEU A 89 -1.62 3.13 0.22
N GLU A 90 -0.73 3.75 -0.55
CA GLU A 90 -1.02 4.96 -1.31
C GLU A 90 -2.13 4.70 -2.35
N ARG A 91 -2.06 3.58 -3.08
CA ARG A 91 -3.09 3.17 -4.03
C ARG A 91 -4.41 2.87 -3.34
N SER A 92 -4.39 2.19 -2.19
CA SER A 92 -5.59 1.89 -1.40
C SER A 92 -6.27 3.17 -0.86
N TYR A 93 -5.46 4.15 -0.46
CA TYR A 93 -5.92 5.47 -0.04
C TYR A 93 -6.50 6.26 -1.22
N ALA A 94 -5.81 6.30 -2.35
CA ALA A 94 -6.26 6.98 -3.57
C ALA A 94 -7.56 6.36 -4.15
N GLN A 95 -7.74 5.05 -4.03
CA GLN A 95 -8.96 4.35 -4.43
C GLN A 95 -10.09 4.44 -3.39
N GLY A 96 -9.85 5.04 -2.21
CA GLY A 96 -10.85 5.18 -1.15
C GLY A 96 -11.30 3.84 -0.54
N THR A 97 -10.53 2.77 -0.71
CA THR A 97 -10.84 1.43 -0.19
C THR A 97 -10.20 1.18 1.19
N LEU A 98 -9.19 1.98 1.56
CA LEU A 98 -8.62 1.95 2.90
C LEU A 98 -9.60 2.57 3.90
N THR A 99 -10.32 1.72 4.64
CA THR A 99 -11.12 2.17 5.78
C THR A 99 -10.21 2.28 7.00
N THR A 100 -9.51 3.40 7.18
CA THR A 100 -8.93 3.74 8.49
C THR A 100 -10.08 3.80 9.49
N ALA A 101 -10.01 3.04 10.57
CA ALA A 101 -11.00 3.04 11.63
C ALA A 101 -11.21 4.49 12.13
N GLU A 102 -12.31 5.07 11.67
CA GLU A 102 -12.98 6.32 12.01
C GLU A 102 -12.11 7.39 12.70
N MET A 103 -11.53 8.28 11.89
CA MET A 103 -11.45 9.68 12.31
C MET A 103 -12.85 10.26 12.14
N ASP A 104 -13.59 10.24 13.25
CA ASP A 104 -14.86 10.93 13.50
C ASP A 104 -15.08 12.15 12.57
N ASP A 105 -16.06 12.01 11.66
CA ASP A 105 -16.49 12.95 10.62
C ASP A 105 -17.15 14.23 11.20
N THR A 106 -16.75 14.69 12.39
CA THR A 106 -17.29 15.90 13.05
C THR A 106 -16.49 17.15 12.69
N TYR A 107 -16.17 17.34 11.41
CA TYR A 107 -15.93 18.69 10.87
C TYR A 107 -16.62 18.85 9.52
N GLY A 108 -17.95 18.77 9.56
CA GLY A 108 -18.79 19.37 8.54
C GLY A 108 -18.51 20.87 8.40
N ASP A 109 -18.64 21.39 7.18
CA ASP A 109 -19.69 22.36 6.86
C ASP A 109 -19.37 23.10 5.53
N LYS A 110 -20.19 22.79 4.52
CA LYS A 110 -20.55 23.60 3.35
C LYS A 110 -19.42 24.16 2.46
N PHE A 111 -19.03 23.36 1.46
CA PHE A 111 -18.72 23.91 0.14
C PHE A 111 -19.98 23.82 -0.75
N ARG A 112 -20.95 24.72 -0.52
CA ARG A 112 -21.97 25.04 -1.52
C ARG A 112 -21.40 26.17 -2.36
N THR A 113 -20.92 25.85 -3.55
CA THR A 113 -20.54 26.87 -4.53
C THR A 113 -21.76 27.67 -4.92
N ASN A 114 -21.60 28.98 -4.80
CA ASN A 114 -22.41 30.00 -5.42
C ASN A 114 -22.53 29.72 -6.92
N ASP A 115 -23.74 29.56 -7.45
CA ASP A 115 -23.99 29.60 -8.89
C ASP A 115 -25.09 30.65 -9.17
N SER A 116 -24.59 31.76 -9.72
CA SER A 116 -25.16 32.58 -10.78
C SER A 116 -26.35 33.50 -10.52
N ALA A 117 -26.14 34.74 -10.99
CA ALA A 117 -27.01 35.91 -10.92
C ALA A 117 -28.00 36.00 -12.09
N GLU A 118 -28.91 36.98 -11.96
CA GLU A 118 -29.67 37.69 -13.00
C GLU A 118 -31.12 37.25 -13.31
N SER A 119 -32.09 38.02 -12.80
CA SER A 119 -32.87 38.95 -13.65
C SER A 119 -33.82 39.78 -12.80
N THR A 120 -33.73 41.09 -12.99
CA THR A 120 -34.72 42.09 -12.62
C THR A 120 -35.96 41.95 -13.49
N ASP A 121 -37.14 41.95 -12.86
CA ASP A 121 -38.33 42.67 -13.35
C ASP A 121 -39.19 43.09 -12.14
#